data_AF-A0A2H9QBE6-F1
#
_entry.id   AF-A0A2H9QBE6-F1
#
_cell.length_a   1.000
_cell.length_b   1.000
_cell.length_c   1.000
_cell.angle_alpha   90.00
_cell.angle_beta   90.00
_cell.angle_gamma   90.00
#
_symmetry.space_group_name_H-M   'P 1'
#
loop_
_entity.id
_entity.type
_entity.pdbx_description
1 polymer ?
#
loop_
_entity_poly.entity_id
_entity_poly.type
_entity_poly.pdbx_seq_one_letter_code
_entity_poly.pdbx_strand_id
1 'polypeptide(L)' 'MSLNPTAPVCQSCSMPMQKAGQLGTNSDGSRNSEYCCY' A
#
# COMPACT_ATOMS: atom_id res chain seq x y z
N MET A 1 7.04 19.67 3.74
CA MET A 1 6.03 18.65 4.10
C MET A 1 6.78 17.33 4.23
N SER A 2 7.02 16.83 5.45
CA SER A 2 7.88 15.67 5.69
C SER A 2 7.06 14.37 5.70
N LEU A 3 6.83 13.79 4.53
CA LEU A 3 6.39 12.39 4.42
C LEU A 3 7.65 11.52 4.39
N ASN A 4 7.78 10.60 5.35
CA ASN A 4 8.87 9.63 5.41
C ASN A 4 9.03 8.93 4.05
N PRO A 5 10.12 9.13 3.30
CA PRO A 5 10.24 8.72 1.90
C PRO A 5 10.40 7.20 1.69
N THR A 6 10.16 6.37 2.71
CA THR A 6 10.52 4.95 2.69
C THR A 6 9.33 4.01 2.90
N ALA A 7 8.13 4.51 3.25
CA ALA A 7 6.95 3.66 3.37
C ALA A 7 6.15 3.65 2.05
N PRO A 8 5.76 2.47 1.51
CA PRO A 8 4.89 2.42 0.34
C PRO A 8 3.55 3.10 0.64
N VAL A 9 3.05 3.86 -0.33
CA VAL A 9 1.78 4.60 -0.23
C VAL A 9 0.80 4.08 -1.28
N CYS A 10 -0.45 3.91 -0.87
CA CYS A 10 -1.51 3.49 -1.79
C CYS A 10 -1.70 4.55 -2.88
N GLN A 11 -1.62 4.15 -4.15
CA GLN A 11 -1.76 5.06 -5.29
C GLN A 11 -3.19 5.59 -5.46
N SER A 12 -4.19 5.00 -4.81
CA SER A 12 -5.59 5.45 -4.88
C SER A 12 -5.94 6.48 -3.80
N CYS A 13 -5.50 6.25 -2.56
CA CYS A 13 -5.92 7.05 -1.40
C CYS A 13 -4.75 7.76 -0.68
N SER A 14 -3.52 7.62 -1.19
CA SER A 14 -2.29 8.19 -0.61
C SER A 14 -2.04 7.75 0.85
N MET A 15 -2.66 6.64 1.27
CA MET A 15 -2.53 6.13 2.62
C MET A 15 -1.19 5.39 2.78
N PRO A 16 -0.40 5.68 3.83
CA PRO A 16 0.85 4.97 4.10
C PRO A 16 0.59 3.53 4.55
N MET A 17 1.14 2.59 3.80
CA MET A 17 0.95 1.16 3.99
C MET A 17 2.10 0.62 4.85
N GLN A 18 1.98 0.73 6.17
CA GLN A 18 3.03 0.31 7.11
C GLN A 18 2.98 -1.18 7.45
N LYS A 19 1.81 -1.83 7.27
CA LYS A 19 1.60 -3.23 7.60
C LYS A 19 1.25 -4.04 6.36
N ALA A 20 1.80 -5.25 6.26
CA ALA A 20 1.51 -6.17 5.16
C ALA A 20 0.03 -6.55 5.03
N GLY A 21 -0.75 -6.47 6.11
CA GLY A 21 -2.21 -6.70 6.08
C GLY A 21 -3.02 -5.57 5.43
N GLN A 22 -2.39 -4.42 5.18
CA GLN A 22 -3.02 -3.31 4.44
C GLN A 22 -2.76 -3.42 2.93
N LEU A 23 -1.86 -4.32 2.51
CA LEU A 23 -1.57 -4.57 1.10
C LEU A 23 -2.78 -5.21 0.43
N GLY A 24 -3.15 -4.71 -0.74
CA GLY A 24 -4.15 -5.32 -1.59
C GLY A 24 -3.70 -6.70 -2.06
N THR A 25 -4.57 -7.40 -2.78
CA THR A 25 -4.24 -8.69 -3.40
C THR A 25 -4.48 -8.57 -4.90
N ASN A 26 -3.52 -9.01 -5.70
CA ASN A 26 -3.65 -9.08 -7.15
C ASN A 26 -4.57 -10.25 -7.53
N SER A 27 -5.02 -10.28 -8.80
CA SER A 27 -5.87 -11.34 -9.32
C SER A 27 -5.24 -12.74 -9.24
N ASP A 28 -3.90 -12.84 -9.21
CA ASP A 28 -3.17 -14.09 -9.04
C ASP A 28 -3.04 -14.56 -7.58
N GLY A 29 -3.47 -13.74 -6.62
CA GLY A 29 -3.38 -14.03 -5.18
C GLY A 29 -2.11 -13.50 -4.51
N SER A 30 -1.15 -12.93 -5.26
CA SER A 30 -0.01 -12.22 -4.67
C SER A 30 -0.41 -10.90 -4.01
N ARG A 31 0.40 -10.42 -3.04
CA ARG A 31 0.17 -9.13 -2.37
C ARG A 31 0.56 -7.97 -3.28
N ASN A 32 -0.31 -6.97 -3.34
CA ASN A 32 -0.12 -5.74 -4.10
C ASN A 32 0.49 -4.65 -3.19
N SER A 33 1.67 -4.15 -3.57
CA SER A 33 2.40 -3.09 -2.82
C SER A 33 2.04 -1.66 -3.24
N GLU A 34 1.21 -1.51 -4.27
CA GLU A 34 0.80 -0.22 -4.85
C GLU A 34 -0.59 0.22 -4.37
N TYR A 35 -1.44 -0.74 -4.00
CA TYR A 35 -2.83 -0.48 -3.59
C TYR A 35 -3.14 -1.13 -2.26
N CYS A 36 -3.93 -0.43 -1.43
CA CYS A 36 -4.46 -1.01 -0.21
C CYS A 36 -5.70 -1.88 -0.43
N CYS A 37 -5.98 -2.72 0.55
CA CYS A 37 -7.20 -3.53 0.63
C CYS A 37 -8.44 -2.76 1.13
N TYR A 38 -8.31 -1.43 1.31
CA TYR A 38 -9.37 -0.52 1.74
C TYR A 38 -9.87 0.35 0.59
#